data_AF-A0A436R276-F1
#
_entry.id   AF-A0A436R276-F1
#
_cell.length_a   1.000
_cell.length_b   1.000
_cell.length_c   1.000
_cell.angle_alpha   90.00
_cell.angle_beta   90.00
_cell.angle_gamma   90.00
#
_symmetry.space_group_name_H-M   'P 1'
#
loop_
_entity.id
_entity.type
_entity.pdbx_description
1 polymer ?
#
loop_
_entity_poly.entity_id
_entity_poly.type
_entity_poly.pdbx_seq_one_letter_code
_entity_poly.pdbx_strand_id
1 'polypeptide(L)'
;IKHSAGELVVEKDAPRPGQVNPQSHQSRLGITGVMVEAFNIIQDRISRARLAGDPPDMSLQPKLSHIGLTEFHRADEAISLGYQATMSQISELTRLQSVLV
;
A
#
# COMPACT_ATOMS: atom_id res chain seq x y z
N ILE A 1 -22.04 9.64 33.81
CA ILE A 1 -21.04 10.62 34.28
C ILE A 1 -20.81 11.61 33.15
N LYS A 2 -21.36 12.82 33.25
CA LYS A 2 -21.19 13.89 32.26
C LYS A 2 -19.99 14.74 32.70
N HIS A 3 -19.00 14.93 31.83
CA HIS A 3 -18.00 15.97 32.01
C HIS A 3 -18.08 16.94 30.85
N SER A 4 -18.69 18.10 31.12
CA SER A 4 -18.49 19.33 30.35
C SER A 4 -17.37 20.10 31.03
N ALA A 5 -16.31 20.45 30.31
CA ALA A 5 -15.32 21.42 30.76
C ALA A 5 -14.75 22.17 29.56
N GLY A 6 -15.06 23.47 29.52
CA GLY A 6 -14.15 24.53 29.08
C GLY A 6 -13.75 24.59 27.61
N GLU A 7 -14.44 25.44 26.86
CA GLU A 7 -13.91 26.07 25.66
C GLU A 7 -12.71 26.95 26.05
N LEU A 8 -11.48 26.50 25.80
CA LEU A 8 -10.30 27.36 25.77
C LEU A 8 -10.02 27.70 24.31
N VAL A 9 -10.36 28.93 23.94
CA VAL A 9 -9.95 29.53 22.67
C VAL A 9 -8.45 29.80 22.77
N VAL A 10 -7.63 28.93 22.17
CA VAL A 10 -6.20 29.20 21.99
C VAL A 10 -6.08 30.09 20.76
N GLU A 11 -5.74 31.35 21.00
CA GLU A 11 -5.37 32.32 19.96
C GLU A 11 -4.22 31.74 19.13
N LYS A 12 -4.51 31.44 17.86
CA LYS A 12 -3.57 30.79 16.96
C LYS A 12 -2.58 31.84 16.46
N ASP A 13 -1.40 31.88 17.08
CA ASP A 13 -0.23 32.55 16.51
C ASP A 13 0.01 32.08 15.07
N ALA A 14 0.34 33.03 14.18
CA ALA A 14 0.58 32.77 12.77
C ALA A 14 1.64 31.67 12.56
N PRO A 15 1.46 30.75 11.58
CA PRO A 15 2.42 29.68 11.36
C PRO A 15 3.77 30.25 10.90
N ARG A 16 4.84 29.88 11.59
CA ARG A 16 6.21 30.20 11.17
C ARG A 16 6.55 29.39 9.90
N PRO A 17 7.14 30.01 8.85
CA PRO A 17 7.50 29.27 7.66
C PRO A 17 8.60 28.24 7.98
N GLY A 18 8.32 26.96 7.73
CA GLY A 18 9.30 25.87 7.86
C GLY A 18 8.96 24.73 8.83
N GLN A 19 7.85 24.80 9.58
CA GLN A 19 7.38 23.65 10.38
C GLN A 19 6.46 22.75 9.55
N VAL A 20 7.01 21.62 9.07
CA VAL A 20 6.20 20.51 8.56
C VAL A 20 5.54 19.86 9.77
N ASN A 21 4.26 20.15 10.02
CA ASN A 21 3.55 19.55 11.14
C ASN A 21 3.09 18.12 10.76
N PRO A 22 3.67 17.05 11.34
CA PRO A 22 3.23 15.68 11.07
C PRO A 22 1.78 15.42 11.51
N GLN A 23 1.22 16.24 12.40
CA GLN A 23 -0.17 16.13 12.87
C GLN A 23 -1.19 16.50 11.79
N SER A 24 -0.79 17.25 10.76
CA SER A 24 -1.67 17.62 9.64
C SER A 24 -2.08 16.42 8.76
N HIS A 25 -1.28 15.36 8.74
CA HIS A 25 -1.60 14.13 8.00
C HIS A 25 -2.67 13.32 8.73
N GLN A 26 -2.63 13.31 10.07
CA GLN A 26 -3.58 12.59 10.91
C GLN A 26 -4.99 13.19 10.83
N SER A 27 -5.10 14.52 10.69
CA SER A 27 -6.40 15.20 10.58
C SER A 27 -7.06 15.08 9.20
N ARG A 28 -6.38 14.52 8.18
CA ARG A 28 -6.91 14.41 6.80
C ARG A 28 -7.49 13.03 6.48
N LEU A 29 -7.12 11.98 7.19
CA LEU A 29 -7.71 10.65 6.99
C LEU A 29 -8.91 10.51 7.94
N GLY A 30 -10.12 10.53 7.39
CA GLY A 30 -11.28 10.01 8.10
C GLY A 30 -11.08 8.55 8.49
N ILE A 31 -11.92 8.00 9.38
CA ILE A 31 -11.80 6.63 9.92
C ILE A 31 -11.58 5.60 8.81
N THR A 32 -12.29 5.70 7.68
CA THR A 32 -12.13 4.83 6.51
C THR A 32 -10.73 4.87 5.90
N GLY A 33 -10.12 6.07 5.80
CA GLY A 33 -8.78 6.22 5.26
C GLY A 33 -7.73 5.54 6.15
N VAL A 34 -7.84 5.74 7.46
CA VAL A 34 -6.93 5.11 8.44
C VAL A 34 -7.04 3.58 8.38
N MET A 35 -8.25 3.04 8.22
CA MET A 35 -8.45 1.60 8.07
C MET A 35 -7.79 1.04 6.80
N VAL A 36 -7.90 1.72 5.66
CA VAL A 36 -7.26 1.30 4.40
C VAL A 36 -5.73 1.35 4.52
N GLU A 37 -5.19 2.40 5.14
CA GLU A 37 -3.75 2.52 5.38
C GLU A 37 -3.23 1.41 6.31
N ALA A 38 -3.93 1.16 7.42
CA ALA A 38 -3.59 0.09 8.34
C ALA A 38 -3.62 -1.29 7.66
N PHE A 39 -4.60 -1.52 6.78
CA PHE A 39 -4.68 -2.73 5.99
C PHE A 39 -3.46 -2.90 5.07
N ASN A 40 -3.09 -1.85 4.32
CA ASN A 40 -1.90 -1.88 3.46
C ASN A 40 -0.63 -2.19 4.26
N ILE A 41 -0.44 -1.57 5.42
CA ILE A 41 0.72 -1.82 6.30
C ILE A 41 0.76 -3.28 6.75
N ILE A 42 -0.38 -3.82 7.22
CA ILE A 42 -0.45 -5.20 7.70
C ILE A 42 -0.22 -6.19 6.56
N GLN A 43 -0.84 -5.98 5.40
CA GLN A 43 -0.63 -6.84 4.23
C GLN A 43 0.85 -6.88 3.82
N ASP A 44 1.47 -5.72 3.73
CA ASP A 44 2.85 -5.57 3.33
C ASP A 44 3.81 -6.24 4.33
N ARG A 45 3.52 -6.13 5.63
CA ARG A 45 4.27 -6.82 6.69
C ARG A 45 4.12 -8.35 6.61
N ILE A 46 2.91 -8.85 6.41
CA ILE A 46 2.64 -10.29 6.27
C ILE A 46 3.34 -10.86 5.04
N SER A 47 3.21 -10.16 3.89
CA SER A 47 3.83 -10.56 2.64
C SER A 47 5.35 -10.67 2.78
N ARG A 48 6.01 -9.65 3.33
CA ARG A 48 7.46 -9.69 3.58
C ARG A 48 7.88 -10.78 4.56
N ALA A 49 7.13 -10.99 5.64
CA ALA A 49 7.44 -12.04 6.60
C ALA A 49 7.35 -13.44 5.96
N ARG A 50 6.36 -13.66 5.08
CA ARG A 50 6.20 -14.91 4.33
C ARG A 50 7.34 -15.10 3.32
N LEU A 51 7.63 -14.10 2.49
CA LEU A 51 8.70 -14.17 1.49
C LEU A 51 10.09 -14.35 2.13
N ALA A 52 10.31 -13.84 3.34
CA ALA A 52 11.57 -14.05 4.07
C ALA A 52 11.68 -15.47 4.66
N GLY A 53 10.57 -16.07 5.08
CA GLY A 53 10.55 -17.43 5.65
C GLY A 53 10.50 -18.53 4.60
N ASP A 54 9.81 -18.28 3.49
CA ASP A 54 9.59 -19.19 2.37
C ASP A 54 9.69 -18.41 1.05
N PRO A 55 10.92 -18.14 0.57
CA PRO A 55 11.14 -17.38 -0.65
C PRO A 55 10.70 -18.19 -1.88
N PRO A 56 10.02 -17.58 -2.85
CA PRO A 56 9.67 -18.28 -4.08
C PRO A 56 10.91 -18.49 -4.95
N ASP A 57 10.93 -19.55 -5.76
CA ASP A 57 11.97 -19.78 -6.78
C ASP A 57 12.03 -18.62 -7.79
N MET A 58 10.90 -17.96 -8.02
CA MET A 58 10.77 -16.83 -8.92
C MET A 58 9.66 -15.89 -8.48
N SER A 59 9.91 -14.58 -8.56
CA SER A 59 8.92 -13.53 -8.29
C SER A 59 8.59 -12.72 -9.54
N LEU A 60 7.31 -12.46 -9.77
CA LEU A 60 6.83 -11.53 -10.79
C LEU A 60 6.36 -10.24 -10.10
N GLN A 61 6.82 -9.09 -10.59
CA GLN A 61 6.56 -7.78 -9.98
C GLN A 61 6.01 -6.79 -11.03
N PRO A 62 4.75 -6.97 -11.49
CA PRO A 62 4.12 -6.01 -12.39
C PRO A 62 3.95 -4.65 -11.70
N LYS A 63 4.14 -3.57 -12.46
CA LYS A 63 4.00 -2.19 -11.94
C LYS A 63 2.52 -1.81 -11.83
N LEU A 64 1.96 -1.97 -10.63
CA LEU A 64 0.53 -1.72 -10.34
C LEU A 64 0.31 -0.58 -9.33
N SER A 65 1.34 0.17 -8.97
CA SER A 65 1.31 1.21 -7.91
C SER A 65 0.26 2.30 -8.13
N HIS A 66 -0.19 2.47 -9.36
CA HIS A 66 -1.16 3.47 -9.78
C HIS A 66 -2.60 2.94 -9.84
N ILE A 67 -2.84 1.64 -9.62
CA ILE A 67 -4.19 1.03 -9.58
C ILE A 67 -4.60 0.82 -8.12
N GLY A 68 -5.69 1.44 -7.69
CA GLY A 68 -6.24 1.28 -6.35
C GLY A 68 -6.92 -0.07 -6.15
N LEU A 69 -6.95 -0.56 -4.89
CA LEU A 69 -7.52 -1.86 -4.52
C LEU A 69 -9.01 -2.02 -4.87
N THR A 70 -9.75 -0.92 -5.02
CA THR A 70 -11.19 -0.90 -5.32
C THR A 70 -11.51 -0.43 -6.74
N GLU A 71 -10.49 -0.20 -7.58
CA GLU A 71 -10.65 0.32 -8.95
C GLU A 71 -10.98 -0.80 -9.95
N PHE A 72 -12.10 -1.50 -9.75
CA PHE A 72 -12.48 -2.65 -10.58
C PHE A 72 -12.65 -2.33 -12.07
N HIS A 73 -12.95 -1.07 -12.42
CA HIS A 73 -13.04 -0.60 -13.79
C HIS A 73 -11.71 -0.67 -14.56
N ARG A 74 -10.57 -0.87 -13.87
CA ARG A 74 -9.22 -0.99 -14.45
C ARG A 74 -8.72 -2.43 -14.48
N ALA A 75 -9.61 -3.41 -14.29
CA ALA A 75 -9.24 -4.82 -14.28
C ALA A 75 -8.47 -5.24 -15.56
N ASP A 76 -8.93 -4.80 -16.73
CA ASP A 76 -8.29 -5.12 -18.01
C ASP A 76 -6.83 -4.63 -18.08
N GLU A 77 -6.56 -3.45 -17.51
CA GLU A 77 -5.22 -2.88 -17.42
C GLU A 77 -4.32 -3.73 -16.50
N ALA A 78 -4.82 -4.08 -15.32
CA ALA A 78 -4.07 -4.93 -14.38
C ALA A 78 -3.75 -6.32 -14.96
N ILE A 79 -4.71 -6.94 -15.64
CA ILE A 79 -4.54 -8.24 -16.32
C ILE A 79 -3.47 -8.12 -17.41
N SER A 80 -3.56 -7.07 -18.25
CA SER A 80 -2.60 -6.84 -19.33
C SER A 80 -1.18 -6.64 -18.80
N LEU A 81 -1.01 -5.88 -17.72
CA LEU A 81 0.28 -5.66 -17.07
C LEU A 81 0.84 -6.96 -16.48
N GLY A 82 0.00 -7.80 -15.87
CA GLY A 82 0.39 -9.12 -15.39
C GLY A 82 0.84 -10.05 -16.53
N TYR A 83 0.10 -10.07 -17.64
CA TYR A 83 0.45 -10.85 -18.82
C TYR A 83 1.80 -10.40 -19.42
N GLN A 84 1.99 -9.09 -19.61
CA GLN A 84 3.24 -8.55 -20.16
C GLN A 84 4.44 -8.82 -19.25
N ALA A 85 4.29 -8.62 -17.93
CA ALA A 85 5.34 -8.90 -16.96
C ALA A 85 5.74 -10.39 -17.01
N THR A 86 4.77 -11.29 -17.07
CA THR A 86 4.99 -12.73 -17.16
C THR A 86 5.69 -13.12 -18.47
N MET A 87 5.19 -12.63 -19.61
CA MET A 87 5.76 -12.94 -20.92
C MET A 87 7.19 -12.41 -21.07
N SER A 88 7.52 -11.29 -20.43
CA SER A 88 8.91 -10.79 -20.40
C SER A 88 9.88 -11.74 -19.70
N GLN A 89 9.37 -12.65 -18.86
CA GLN A 89 10.14 -13.60 -18.09
C GLN A 89 9.91 -15.06 -18.53
N ILE A 90 9.29 -15.29 -19.69
CA ILE A 90 8.86 -16.62 -20.13
C ILE A 90 10.02 -17.62 -20.24
N SER A 91 11.19 -17.16 -20.70
CA SER A 91 12.38 -18.01 -20.82
C SER A 91 12.85 -18.56 -19.48
N GLU A 92 12.78 -17.74 -18.42
CA GLU A 92 13.17 -18.15 -17.07
C GLU A 92 12.14 -19.12 -16.48
N LEU A 93 10.85 -18.87 -16.71
CA LEU A 93 9.78 -19.80 -16.33
C LEU A 93 9.96 -21.18 -16.99
N THR A 94 10.28 -21.22 -18.29
CA THR A 94 10.55 -22.48 -18.99
C THR A 94 11.78 -23.19 -18.42
N ARG A 95 12.83 -22.45 -18.08
CA ARG A 95 14.03 -23.00 -17.45
C ARG A 95 13.70 -23.63 -16.10
N LEU A 96 12.94 -22.95 -15.25
CA LEU A 96 12.52 -23.48 -13.94
C LEU A 96 11.67 -24.74 -14.07
N GLN A 97 10.74 -24.77 -15.03
CA GLN A 97 9.91 -25.95 -15.29
C GLN A 97 10.77 -27.19 -15.61
N SER A 98 11.86 -27.04 -16.37
CA SER A 98 12.72 -28.17 -16.73
C SER A 98 13.52 -28.79 -15.59
N VAL A 99 13.64 -28.10 -14.44
CA VAL A 99 14.38 -28.58 -13.26
C VAL A 99 13.44 -29.21 -12.23
N LEU A 100 12.15 -28.88 -12.29
CA LEU A 100 11.12 -29.35 -11.36
C LEU A 100 10.38 -30.62 -11.82
N VAL A 101 10.62 -31.08 -13.05
CA VAL A 101 10.10 -32.33 -13.63
C VAL A 101 11.23 -33.35 -13.71
#